data_AF-A0A8E2F9K7-F1
#
_entry.id   AF-A0A8E2F9K7-F1
#
_cell.length_a   1.000
_cell.length_b   1.000
_cell.length_c   1.000
_cell.angle_alpha   90.00
_cell.angle_beta   90.00
_cell.angle_gamma   90.00
#
_symmetry.space_group_name_H-M   'P 1'
#
loop_
_entity.id
_entity.type
_entity.pdbx_description
1 polymer ?
#
loop_
_entity_poly.entity_id
_entity_poly.type
_entity_poly.pdbx_seq_one_letter_code
_entity_poly.pdbx_strand_id
1 'polypeptide(L)'
;YNDLDKSRSEIRLLRILPATKDDCTLRCELFTFPLQGDYPRYVALSYVWGDTSITENIFINGSVTPITKSLALALRRFRDGCPASKYASFLWADVICVNQSNIAEKTHQVRMMAMTYERAACVMSWLG
;
A
#
# COMPACT_ATOMS: atom_id res chain seq x y z
N TYR A 1 -2.08 12.30 -6.61
CA TYR A 1 -1.71 12.28 -5.19
C TYR A 1 -2.16 13.59 -4.57
N ASN A 2 -2.78 13.53 -3.39
CA ASN A 2 -3.06 14.72 -2.59
C ASN A 2 -1.93 14.89 -1.57
N ASP A 3 -1.55 16.13 -1.24
CA ASP A 3 -0.54 16.41 -0.23
C ASP A 3 -0.98 15.89 1.14
N LEU A 4 -0.02 15.35 1.90
CA LEU A 4 -0.25 14.87 3.27
C LEU A 4 0.04 15.97 4.28
N ASP A 5 -0.86 16.16 5.24
CA ASP A 5 -0.65 17.08 6.35
C ASP A 5 0.38 16.52 7.33
N LYS A 6 1.56 17.14 7.36
CA LYS A 6 2.68 16.78 8.24
C LYS A 6 2.35 16.97 9.73
N SER A 7 1.43 17.87 10.08
CA SER A 7 1.05 18.12 11.47
C SER A 7 0.19 17.00 12.05
N ARG A 8 -0.53 16.27 11.19
CA ARG A 8 -1.45 15.19 11.57
C ARG A 8 -0.86 13.79 11.39
N SER A 9 0.40 13.71 10.98
CA SER A 9 1.11 12.44 10.68
C SER A 9 0.27 11.56 9.74
N GLU A 10 -0.21 12.13 8.64
CA GLU A 10 -1.10 11.38 7.73
C GLU A 10 -0.37 10.27 6.98
N ILE A 11 -1.08 9.17 6.75
CA ILE A 11 -0.65 8.05 5.92
C ILE A 11 -1.69 7.78 4.84
N ARG A 12 -1.24 7.18 3.73
CA ARG A 12 -2.15 6.63 2.73
C ARG A 12 -2.32 5.14 2.94
N LEU A 13 -3.53 4.64 2.76
CA LEU A 13 -3.88 3.24 2.84
C LEU A 13 -4.53 2.80 1.54
N LEU A 14 -4.08 1.65 1.05
CA LEU A 14 -4.52 1.03 -0.18
C LEU A 14 -5.68 0.07 0.11
N ARG A 15 -6.78 0.21 -0.63
CA ARG A 15 -7.86 -0.78 -0.69
C ARG A 15 -7.78 -1.47 -2.05
N ILE A 16 -7.64 -2.79 -2.06
CA ILE A 16 -7.61 -3.58 -3.29
C ILE A 16 -9.06 -4.00 -3.61
N LEU A 17 -9.51 -3.71 -4.83
CA LEU A 17 -10.84 -4.08 -5.29
C LEU A 17 -10.88 -5.57 -5.68
N PRO A 18 -12.04 -6.24 -5.52
CA PRO A 18 -12.19 -7.62 -5.96
C PRO A 18 -11.95 -7.74 -7.47
N ALA A 19 -11.40 -8.87 -7.89
CA ALA A 19 -11.36 -9.20 -9.31
C ALA A 19 -12.79 -9.43 -9.83
N THR A 20 -13.03 -9.06 -11.10
CA THR A 20 -14.22 -9.54 -11.80
C THR A 20 -13.89 -10.86 -12.48
N LYS A 21 -14.92 -11.62 -12.92
CA LYS A 21 -14.69 -12.91 -13.60
C LYS A 21 -13.87 -12.79 -14.88
N ASP A 22 -13.90 -11.62 -15.51
CA ASP A 22 -13.28 -11.37 -16.82
C ASP A 22 -12.01 -10.47 -16.73
N ASP A 23 -11.75 -9.81 -15.60
CA ASP A 23 -10.62 -8.90 -15.40
C ASP A 23 -9.87 -9.23 -14.10
N CYS A 24 -8.69 -9.84 -14.25
CA CYS A 24 -7.78 -10.13 -13.15
C CYS A 24 -6.89 -8.94 -12.77
N THR A 25 -6.98 -7.81 -13.47
CA THR A 25 -6.14 -6.62 -13.24
C THR A 25 -6.33 -6.10 -11.83
N LEU A 26 -5.22 -5.73 -11.18
CA LEU A 26 -5.28 -5.08 -9.88
C LEU A 26 -5.84 -3.67 -10.04
N ARG A 27 -7.01 -3.46 -9.43
CA ARG A 27 -7.62 -2.15 -9.27
C ARG A 27 -7.62 -1.84 -7.79
N CYS A 28 -7.16 -0.64 -7.45
CA CYS A 28 -6.99 -0.21 -6.09
C CYS A 28 -7.51 1.22 -5.93
N GLU A 29 -7.86 1.53 -4.69
CA GLU A 29 -8.19 2.88 -4.27
C GLU A 29 -7.25 3.30 -3.15
N LEU A 30 -6.85 4.56 -3.17
CA LEU A 30 -5.91 5.13 -2.21
C LEU A 30 -6.62 6.19 -1.37
N PHE A 31 -6.61 5.99 -0.05
CA PHE A 31 -7.28 6.84 0.92
C PHE A 31 -6.26 7.43 1.89
N THR A 32 -6.49 8.66 2.35
CA THR A 32 -5.64 9.32 3.35
C THR A 32 -6.31 9.26 4.72
N PHE A 33 -5.54 8.89 5.75
CA PHE A 33 -5.99 8.86 7.14
C PHE A 33 -4.93 9.47 8.06
N PRO A 34 -5.33 10.14 9.16
CA PRO A 34 -4.39 10.54 10.18
C PRO A 34 -3.87 9.30 10.91
N LEU A 35 -2.55 9.18 11.11
CA LEU A 35 -2.01 8.07 11.89
C LEU A 35 -2.31 8.24 13.38
N GLN A 36 -2.68 9.45 13.82
CA GLN A 36 -3.13 9.75 15.18
C GLN A 36 -4.64 10.06 15.16
N GLY A 37 -5.44 9.22 15.84
CA GLY A 37 -6.88 9.39 15.96
C GLY A 37 -7.65 8.22 15.37
N ASP A 38 -8.73 8.52 14.65
CA ASP A 38 -9.59 7.52 14.01
C ASP A 38 -9.04 7.15 12.62
N TYR A 39 -8.60 5.90 12.48
CA TYR A 39 -8.11 5.32 11.23
C TYR A 39 -8.50 3.83 11.17
N PRO A 40 -8.74 3.28 9.98
CA PRO A 40 -9.13 1.89 9.86
C PRO A 40 -7.94 0.98 10.18
N ARG A 41 -8.22 -0.23 10.65
CA ARG A 41 -7.20 -1.28 10.73
C ARG A 41 -6.61 -1.52 9.34
N TYR A 42 -5.31 -1.71 9.28
CA TYR A 42 -4.58 -2.00 8.06
C TYR A 42 -3.49 -3.04 8.28
N VAL A 43 -3.07 -3.69 7.21
CA VAL A 43 -1.89 -4.56 7.16
C VAL A 43 -0.71 -3.77 6.60
N ALA A 44 0.45 -3.82 7.26
CA ALA A 44 1.68 -3.30 6.65
C ALA A 44 2.35 -4.40 5.82
N LEU A 45 2.71 -4.10 4.58
CA LEU A 45 3.41 -5.02 3.70
C LEU A 45 4.92 -4.78 3.77
N SER A 46 5.65 -5.79 4.23
CA SER A 46 7.10 -5.87 4.13
C SER A 46 7.46 -6.82 2.99
N TYR A 47 8.10 -6.34 1.94
CA TYR A 47 8.33 -7.14 0.74
C TYR A 47 9.69 -6.89 0.11
N VAL A 48 10.23 -7.91 -0.56
CA VAL A 48 11.41 -7.76 -1.41
C VAL A 48 11.00 -7.00 -2.67
N TRP A 49 11.71 -5.92 -2.99
CA TRP A 49 11.35 -5.05 -4.11
C TRP A 49 11.39 -5.79 -5.46
N GLY A 50 12.24 -6.81 -5.57
CA GLY A 50 12.49 -7.56 -6.79
C GLY A 50 13.29 -6.73 -7.80
N ASP A 51 13.24 -7.14 -9.06
CA ASP A 51 13.83 -6.37 -10.15
C ASP A 51 12.94 -5.15 -10.49
N THR A 52 13.48 -3.95 -10.30
CA THR A 52 12.76 -2.70 -10.56
C THR A 52 12.54 -2.42 -12.04
N SER A 53 13.26 -3.10 -12.94
CA SER A 53 13.03 -3.03 -14.39
C SER A 53 11.84 -3.87 -14.85
N ILE A 54 11.42 -4.84 -14.04
CA ILE A 54 10.32 -5.75 -14.35
C ILE A 54 9.06 -5.28 -13.64
N THR A 55 8.25 -4.51 -14.35
CA THR A 55 7.03 -3.92 -13.83
C THR A 55 5.76 -4.52 -14.45
N GLU A 56 4.65 -4.32 -13.76
CA GLU A 56 3.30 -4.55 -14.24
C GLU A 56 2.44 -3.32 -13.92
N ASN A 57 1.51 -3.01 -14.81
CA ASN A 57 0.60 -1.89 -14.64
C ASN A 57 -0.61 -2.29 -13.79
N ILE A 58 -0.90 -1.46 -12.79
CA ILE A 58 -2.12 -1.55 -11.99
C ILE A 58 -2.90 -0.24 -12.09
N PHE A 59 -4.18 -0.25 -11.70
CA PHE A 59 -4.99 0.97 -11.64
C PHE A 59 -5.13 1.43 -10.20
N ILE A 60 -4.70 2.64 -9.90
CA ILE A 60 -4.90 3.28 -8.59
C ILE A 60 -5.74 4.53 -8.80
N ASN A 61 -6.93 4.59 -8.20
CA ASN A 61 -7.89 5.69 -8.41
C ASN A 61 -8.13 5.97 -9.92
N GLY A 62 -8.17 4.93 -10.74
CA GLY A 62 -8.36 5.00 -12.20
C GLY A 62 -7.11 5.37 -13.02
N SER A 63 -5.99 5.72 -12.38
CA SER A 63 -4.73 6.03 -13.06
C SER A 63 -3.81 4.81 -13.15
N VAL A 64 -3.20 4.62 -14.32
CA VAL A 64 -2.23 3.55 -14.55
C VAL A 64 -0.96 3.84 -13.76
N THR A 65 -0.54 2.90 -12.92
CA THR A 65 0.67 2.99 -12.11
C THR A 65 1.52 1.73 -12.31
N PRO A 66 2.76 1.85 -12.81
CA PRO A 66 3.66 0.72 -12.90
C PRO A 66 4.20 0.38 -11.51
N ILE A 67 4.14 -0.90 -11.14
CA ILE A 67 4.74 -1.43 -9.91
C ILE A 67 5.59 -2.65 -10.22
N THR A 68 6.51 -3.01 -9.34
CA THR A 68 7.32 -4.23 -9.55
C THR A 68 6.43 -5.48 -9.51
N LYS A 69 6.81 -6.52 -10.27
CA LYS A 69 6.06 -7.79 -10.24
C LYS A 69 5.97 -8.41 -8.84
N SER A 70 7.02 -8.25 -8.02
CA SER A 70 7.00 -8.72 -6.63
C SER A 70 5.86 -8.08 -5.84
N LEU A 71 5.70 -6.75 -5.94
CA LEU A 71 4.60 -6.04 -5.30
C LEU A 71 3.25 -6.48 -5.87
N ALA A 72 3.13 -6.61 -7.20
CA ALA A 72 1.89 -7.05 -7.82
C ALA A 72 1.45 -8.44 -7.32
N LEU A 73 2.39 -9.39 -7.18
CA LEU A 73 2.10 -10.72 -6.64
C LEU A 73 1.65 -10.66 -5.18
N ALA A 74 2.34 -9.86 -4.34
CA ALA A 74 1.94 -9.65 -2.95
C ALA A 74 0.52 -9.08 -2.83
N LEU A 75 0.18 -8.09 -3.66
CA LEU A 75 -1.14 -7.47 -3.69
C LEU A 75 -2.23 -8.45 -4.15
N ARG A 76 -1.98 -9.26 -5.19
CA ARG A 76 -2.92 -10.32 -5.60
C ARG A 76 -3.10 -11.34 -4.49
N ARG A 77 -2.02 -11.77 -3.82
CA ARG A 77 -2.11 -12.72 -2.72
C ARG A 77 -2.97 -12.21 -1.58
N PHE A 78 -2.85 -10.92 -1.25
CA PHE A 78 -3.69 -10.26 -0.26
C PHE A 78 -5.15 -10.21 -0.69
N ARG A 79 -5.42 -9.81 -1.95
CA ARG A 79 -6.77 -9.76 -2.54
C ARG A 79 -7.46 -11.13 -2.54
N ASP A 80 -6.73 -12.18 -2.93
CA ASP A 80 -7.28 -13.52 -3.13
C ASP A 80 -7.40 -14.32 -1.81
N GLY A 81 -7.11 -13.69 -0.67
CA GLY A 81 -7.34 -14.25 0.65
C GLY A 81 -6.12 -14.96 1.24
N CYS A 82 -5.31 -14.21 1.98
CA CYS A 82 -4.22 -14.75 2.81
C CYS A 82 -4.57 -14.62 4.30
N PRO A 83 -3.83 -15.24 5.23
CA PRO A 83 -4.10 -15.07 6.66
C PRO A 83 -4.12 -13.60 7.10
N ALA A 84 -3.27 -12.75 6.50
CA ALA A 84 -3.19 -11.32 6.80
C ALA A 84 -4.46 -10.55 6.39
N SER A 85 -5.12 -10.93 5.28
CA SER A 85 -6.32 -10.23 4.79
C SER A 85 -7.55 -10.42 5.68
N LYS A 86 -7.47 -11.30 6.70
CA LYS A 86 -8.49 -11.45 7.74
C LYS A 86 -8.43 -10.35 8.80
N TYR A 87 -7.31 -9.66 8.95
CA TYR A 87 -7.12 -8.64 9.99
C TYR A 87 -7.58 -7.25 9.57
N ALA A 88 -7.57 -6.96 8.27
CA ALA A 88 -7.93 -5.66 7.71
C ALA A 88 -8.21 -5.72 6.21
N SER A 89 -9.05 -4.80 5.72
CA SER A 89 -9.30 -4.58 4.29
C SER A 89 -8.34 -3.57 3.65
N PHE A 90 -7.61 -2.82 4.47
CA PHE A 90 -6.61 -1.84 4.04
C PHE A 90 -5.20 -2.42 4.14
N LEU A 91 -4.34 -1.98 3.24
CA LEU A 91 -2.94 -2.35 3.19
C LEU A 91 -2.06 -1.12 3.02
N TRP A 92 -0.93 -1.07 3.72
CA TRP A 92 0.11 -0.08 3.54
C TRP A 92 1.30 -0.72 2.83
N ALA A 93 1.71 -0.16 1.70
CA ALA A 93 2.92 -0.52 0.95
C ALA A 93 3.63 0.78 0.57
N ASP A 94 4.89 0.93 0.97
CA ASP A 94 5.68 2.15 0.84
C ASP A 94 5.71 2.72 -0.60
N VAL A 95 5.94 1.90 -1.62
CA VAL A 95 5.99 2.35 -3.02
C VAL A 95 4.70 2.99 -3.51
N ILE A 96 3.55 2.58 -2.97
CA ILE A 96 2.22 3.09 -3.37
C ILE A 96 1.71 4.17 -2.42
N CYS A 97 1.91 3.98 -1.11
CA CYS A 97 1.32 4.84 -0.09
C CYS A 97 2.13 6.12 0.12
N VAL A 98 3.41 6.11 -0.25
CA VAL A 98 4.31 7.27 -0.20
C VAL A 98 4.53 7.81 -1.60
N ASN A 99 4.38 9.12 -1.77
CA ASN A 99 4.64 9.78 -3.04
C ASN A 99 6.15 9.79 -3.32
N GLN A 100 6.60 8.87 -4.17
CA GLN A 100 8.01 8.68 -4.48
C GLN A 100 8.66 9.88 -5.19
N SER A 101 7.87 10.71 -5.86
CA SER A 101 8.35 11.90 -6.58
C SER A 101 8.52 13.13 -5.68
N ASN A 102 7.93 13.14 -4.48
CA ASN A 102 8.07 14.23 -3.52
C ASN A 102 9.08 13.87 -2.43
N ILE A 103 10.32 14.36 -2.58
CA ILE A 103 11.43 14.06 -1.64
C ILE A 103 11.09 14.47 -0.21
N ALA A 104 10.40 15.59 -0.02
CA ALA A 104 10.03 16.08 1.31
C ALA A 104 8.99 15.18 1.99
N GLU A 105 7.99 14.72 1.23
CA GLU A 105 7.01 13.74 1.71
C GLU A 105 7.69 12.40 2.00
N LYS A 106 8.48 11.88 1.06
CA LYS A 106 9.20 10.61 1.21
C LYS A 106 10.08 10.61 2.46
N THR A 107 10.86 11.67 2.66
CA THR A 107 11.73 11.81 3.84
C THR A 107 10.91 11.80 5.13
N HIS A 108 9.76 12.48 5.14
CA HIS A 108 8.87 12.51 6.29
C HIS A 108 8.24 11.13 6.58
N GLN A 109 7.73 10.45 5.55
CA GLN A 109 7.13 9.11 5.67
C GLN A 109 8.14 8.06 6.12
N VAL A 110 9.39 8.13 5.63
CA VAL A 110 10.48 7.23 6.08
C VAL A 110 10.74 7.40 7.58
N ARG A 111 10.71 8.64 8.10
CA ARG A 111 10.86 8.89 9.55
C ARG A 111 9.68 8.34 10.37
N MET A 112 8.49 8.27 9.79
CA MET A 112 7.29 7.70 10.43
C MET A 112 7.16 6.19 10.25
N MET A 113 8.01 5.56 9.45
CA MET A 113 7.82 4.17 9.02
C MET A 113 7.74 3.20 10.20
N ALA A 114 8.58 3.39 11.23
CA ALA A 114 8.52 2.59 12.46
C ALA A 114 7.12 2.62 13.10
N MET A 115 6.54 3.82 13.24
CA MET A 115 5.20 4.03 13.79
C MET A 115 4.11 3.42 12.88
N THR A 116 4.26 3.50 11.56
CA THR A 116 3.35 2.88 10.60
C THR A 116 3.34 1.35 10.71
N TYR A 117 4.50 0.72 10.91
CA TYR A 117 4.56 -0.73 11.11
C TYR A 117 4.04 -1.13 12.49
N GLU A 118 4.39 -0.39 13.54
CA GLU A 118 3.94 -0.63 14.91
C GLU A 118 2.42 -0.56 15.06
N ARG A 119 1.77 0.38 14.36
CA ARG A 119 0.31 0.58 14.42
C ARG A 119 -0.50 -0.30 13.47
N ALA A 120 0.16 -1.08 12.63
CA ALA A 120 -0.52 -2.02 11.76
C ALA A 120 -1.20 -3.14 12.57
N ALA A 121 -2.35 -3.62 12.12
CA ALA A 121 -3.03 -4.74 12.75
C ALA A 121 -2.22 -6.05 12.63
N CYS A 122 -1.46 -6.18 11.54
CA CYS A 122 -0.41 -7.17 11.38
C CYS A 122 0.58 -6.71 10.31
N VAL A 123 1.73 -7.37 10.26
CA VAL A 123 2.72 -7.21 9.18
C VAL A 123 2.70 -8.46 8.31
N MET A 124 2.50 -8.28 7.01
CA MET A 124 2.63 -9.34 6.01
C MET A 124 4.03 -9.27 5.39
N SER A 125 4.84 -10.30 5.59
CA SER A 125 6.13 -10.44 4.92
C SER A 125 5.97 -11.20 3.60
N TRP A 126 6.56 -10.68 2.52
CA TRP A 126 6.52 -11.25 1.18
C TRP A 126 7.93 -11.41 0.60
N LEU A 127 8.30 -12.65 0.27
CA LEU A 127 9.65 -13.00 -0.17
C LEU A 127 9.76 -13.33 -1.67
N GLY A 128 8.64 -13.34 -2.39
CA GLY A 128 8.57 -13.77 -3.80
C GLY A 128 7.84 -15.09 -3.96
#